data_AF-A0A498GTF1-F1
#
_entry.id   AF-A0A498GTF1-F1
#
_cell.length_a   1.000
_cell.length_b   1.000
_cell.length_c   1.000
_cell.angle_alpha   90.00
_cell.angle_beta   90.00
_cell.angle_gamma   90.00
#
_symmetry.space_group_name_H-M   'P 1'
#
loop_
_entity.id
_entity.type
_entity.pdbx_description
1 polymer ?
#
loop_
_entity_poly.entity_id
_entity_poly.type
_entity_poly.pdbx_seq_one_letter_code
_entity_poly.pdbx_strand_id
1 'polypeptide(L)'
;MRTDRLLAFFVALLFTAVVVVGAFGTSWDTVSELPANPADQSNIEAIGMLIFTQFVAPFEVLSIVLLASLIGAIYMAKGEGNQ
;
A
#
# COMPACT_ATOMS: atom_id res chain seq x y z
N MET A 1 -16.30 -27.21 5.38
CA MET A 1 -16.54 -26.70 4.01
C MET A 1 -17.55 -25.53 3.95
N ARG A 2 -18.77 -25.61 4.50
CA ARG A 2 -19.76 -24.51 4.40
C ARG A 2 -19.49 -23.34 5.37
N THR A 3 -19.02 -23.64 6.58
CA THR A 3 -18.60 -22.66 7.58
C THR A 3 -17.34 -21.91 7.19
N ASP A 4 -16.36 -22.58 6.56
CA ASP A 4 -15.11 -21.95 6.10
C ASP A 4 -15.36 -20.91 5.01
N ARG A 5 -16.32 -21.18 4.10
CA ARG A 5 -16.73 -20.22 3.07
C ARG A 5 -17.44 -18.99 3.65
N LEU A 6 -18.28 -19.20 4.67
CA LEU A 6 -18.95 -18.08 5.36
C LEU A 6 -17.92 -17.25 6.13
N LEU A 7 -16.97 -17.88 6.82
CA LEU A 7 -15.91 -17.18 7.54
C LEU A 7 -15.02 -16.38 6.57
N ALA A 8 -14.60 -16.97 5.46
CA ALA A 8 -13.84 -16.26 4.41
C ALA A 8 -14.63 -15.08 3.84
N PHE A 9 -15.94 -15.24 3.62
CA PHE A 9 -16.80 -14.16 3.15
C PHE A 9 -16.90 -13.02 4.17
N PHE A 10 -17.06 -13.31 5.47
CA PHE A 10 -17.08 -12.30 6.51
C PHE A 10 -15.76 -11.54 6.63
N VAL A 11 -14.63 -12.25 6.53
CA VAL A 11 -13.30 -11.62 6.54
C VAL A 11 -13.12 -10.70 5.34
N ALA A 12 -13.50 -11.16 4.15
CA ALA A 12 -13.44 -10.36 2.93
C ALA A 12 -14.35 -9.12 3.04
N LEU A 13 -15.59 -9.29 3.52
CA LEU A 13 -16.53 -8.19 3.74
C LEU A 13 -15.97 -7.15 4.72
N LEU A 14 -15.40 -7.59 5.83
CA LEU A 14 -14.79 -6.72 6.84
C LEU A 14 -13.60 -5.94 6.25
N PHE A 15 -12.72 -6.63 5.53
CA PHE A 15 -11.58 -6.00 4.85
C PHE A 15 -12.06 -4.95 3.84
N THR A 16 -13.03 -5.28 2.99
CA THR A 16 -13.62 -4.33 2.04
C THR A 16 -14.25 -3.14 2.75
N ALA A 17 -14.98 -3.35 3.84
CA ALA A 17 -15.57 -2.26 4.61
C ALA A 17 -14.50 -1.32 5.18
N VAL A 18 -13.42 -1.85 5.74
CA VAL A 18 -12.29 -1.04 6.26
C VAL A 18 -11.64 -0.23 5.14
N VAL A 19 -11.39 -0.85 3.98
CA VAL A 19 -10.80 -0.16 2.82
C VAL A 19 -11.71 0.95 2.32
N VAL A 20 -13.01 0.71 2.20
CA VAL A 20 -14.00 1.71 1.77
C VAL A 20 -14.06 2.86 2.76
N VAL A 21 -14.19 2.58 4.07
CA VAL A 21 -14.22 3.63 5.10
C VAL A 21 -12.92 4.44 5.11
N GLY A 22 -11.77 3.79 4.94
CA GLY A 22 -10.49 4.48 4.81
C GLY A 22 -10.45 5.39 3.58
N ALA A 23 -10.78 4.87 2.41
CA ALA A 23 -10.70 5.61 1.15
C ALA A 23 -11.64 6.83 1.09
N PHE A 24 -12.86 6.69 1.62
CA PHE A 24 -13.84 7.79 1.65
C PHE A 24 -13.72 8.69 2.88
N GLY A 25 -13.04 8.25 3.94
CA GLY A 25 -12.77 9.03 5.15
C GLY A 25 -11.50 9.88 5.09
N THR A 26 -10.59 9.59 4.15
CA THR A 26 -9.39 10.40 3.92
C THR A 26 -9.73 11.68 3.15
N SER A 27 -9.32 12.85 3.67
CA SER A 27 -9.33 14.10 2.92
C SER A 27 -8.25 14.04 1.84
N TRP A 28 -8.67 14.16 0.58
CA TRP A 28 -7.77 14.16 -0.59
C TRP A 28 -7.36 15.58 -0.92
N ASP A 29 -6.67 16.23 0.02
CA ASP A 29 -6.29 17.64 -0.11
C ASP A 29 -5.34 17.82 -1.30
N THR A 30 -5.64 18.81 -2.15
CA THR A 30 -4.87 19.05 -3.38
C THR A 30 -3.58 19.80 -3.10
N VAL A 31 -2.53 19.49 -3.87
CA VAL A 31 -1.13 19.95 -3.72
C VAL A 31 -0.97 21.47 -3.60
N SER A 32 -1.95 22.27 -4.03
CA SER A 32 -1.96 23.73 -3.90
C SER A 32 -2.02 24.24 -2.45
N GLU A 33 -2.36 23.39 -1.48
CA GLU A 33 -2.49 23.76 -0.07
C GLU A 33 -1.25 23.42 0.78
N LEU A 34 -0.23 22.80 0.19
CA LEU A 34 0.98 22.43 0.92
C LEU A 34 1.87 23.67 1.16
N PRO A 35 2.21 24.00 2.42
CA PRO A 35 3.13 25.10 2.70
C PRO A 35 4.50 24.80 2.09
N ALA A 36 4.86 25.52 1.04
CA ALA A 36 6.23 25.50 0.54
C ALA A 36 7.10 26.25 1.54
N ASN A 37 7.99 25.55 2.26
CA ASN A 37 9.01 26.19 3.08
C ASN A 37 10.18 26.62 2.17
N PRO A 38 10.39 27.92 1.89
CA PRO A 38 11.46 28.36 0.99
C PRO A 38 12.86 28.20 1.60
N ALA A 39 12.94 28.02 2.93
CA ALA A 39 14.18 27.93 3.67
C ALA A 39 14.75 26.51 3.76
N ASP A 40 13.95 25.49 3.48
CA ASP A 40 14.37 24.09 3.53
C ASP A 40 13.92 23.37 2.26
N GLN A 41 14.79 23.38 1.24
CA GLN A 41 14.51 22.77 -0.06
C GLN A 41 14.45 21.23 0.03
N SER A 42 15.02 20.64 1.09
CA SER A 42 15.04 19.19 1.29
C SER A 42 13.76 18.72 1.95
N ASN A 43 12.85 18.14 1.18
CA ASN A 43 11.58 17.60 1.69
C ASN A 43 11.67 16.10 2.10
N ILE A 44 12.88 15.54 2.18
CA ILE A 44 13.06 14.09 2.37
C ILE A 44 12.58 13.63 3.75
N GLU A 45 12.92 14.38 4.80
CA GLU A 45 12.52 14.04 6.18
C GLU A 45 11.00 14.09 6.35
N ALA A 46 10.35 15.15 5.87
CA ALA A 46 8.91 15.30 5.95
C ALA A 46 8.17 14.22 5.16
N ILE A 47 8.64 13.88 3.95
CA ILE A 47 8.09 12.75 3.18
C ILE A 47 8.26 11.44 3.96
N GLY A 48 9.43 11.20 4.54
CA GLY A 48 9.68 10.01 5.36
C GLY A 48 8.71 9.91 6.54
N MET A 49 8.52 11.01 7.28
CA MET A 49 7.57 11.09 8.38
C MET A 49 6.14 10.79 7.92
N LEU A 50 5.68 11.38 6.83
CA LEU A 50 4.34 11.14 6.30
C LEU A 50 4.13 9.68 5.87
N ILE A 51 5.09 9.08 5.17
CA ILE A 51 5.02 7.69 4.70
C ILE A 51 4.90 6.72 5.88
N PHE A 52 5.68 6.91 6.94
CA PHE A 52 5.71 5.98 8.07
C PHE A 52 4.70 6.29 9.18
N THR A 53 3.91 7.36 9.10
CA THR A 53 2.92 7.71 10.12
C THR A 53 1.50 7.79 9.57
N GLN A 54 1.27 8.60 8.54
CA GLN A 54 -0.07 8.83 7.98
C GLN A 54 -0.37 7.91 6.79
N PHE A 55 0.63 7.56 6.00
CA PHE A 55 0.49 6.75 4.79
C PHE A 55 1.00 5.30 4.97
N VAL A 56 0.86 4.74 6.18
CA VAL A 56 1.32 3.37 6.49
C VAL A 56 0.59 2.32 5.65
N ALA A 57 -0.74 2.39 5.56
CA ALA A 57 -1.53 1.43 4.78
C ALA A 57 -1.17 1.42 3.28
N PRO A 58 -1.07 2.56 2.56
CA PRO A 58 -0.60 2.54 1.18
C PRO A 58 0.87 2.12 1.05
N PHE A 59 1.75 2.43 2.02
CA PHE A 59 3.12 1.92 2.05
C PHE A 59 3.17 0.39 2.15
N GLU A 60 2.32 -0.23 2.97
CA GLU A 60 2.21 -1.68 3.07
C GLU A 60 1.81 -2.32 1.74
N VAL A 61 0.80 -1.77 1.05
CA VAL A 61 0.39 -2.25 -0.28
C VAL A 61 1.55 -2.16 -1.27
N LEU A 62 2.27 -1.02 -1.29
CA LEU A 62 3.45 -0.85 -2.14
C LEU A 62 4.54 -1.89 -1.79
N SER A 63 4.78 -2.17 -0.51
CA SER A 63 5.77 -3.16 -0.08
C SER A 63 5.46 -4.57 -0.61
N ILE A 64 4.18 -4.98 -0.61
CA ILE A 64 3.73 -6.27 -1.14
C ILE A 64 3.88 -6.29 -2.67
N VAL A 65 3.56 -5.20 -3.35
CA VAL A 65 3.77 -5.08 -4.80
C VAL A 65 5.24 -5.22 -5.17
N LEU A 66 6.14 -4.57 -4.43
CA LEU A 66 7.59 -4.68 -4.63
C LEU A 66 8.09 -6.10 -4.34
N LEU A 67 7.60 -6.74 -3.28
CA LEU A 67 7.91 -8.14 -2.97
C LEU A 67 7.43 -9.08 -4.09
N ALA A 68 6.20 -8.93 -4.55
CA ALA A 68 5.64 -9.71 -5.65
C ALA A 68 6.44 -9.50 -6.95
N SER A 69 6.86 -8.25 -7.22
CA SER A 69 7.72 -7.92 -8.35
C SER A 69 9.08 -8.61 -8.25
N LEU A 70 9.71 -8.64 -7.07
CA LEU A 70 10.97 -9.34 -6.84
C LEU A 70 10.82 -10.84 -7.08
N ILE A 71 9.76 -11.44 -6.54
CA ILE A 71 9.44 -12.87 -6.76
C ILE A 71 9.24 -13.14 -8.26
N GLY A 72 8.50 -12.29 -8.97
CA GLY A 72 8.28 -12.40 -10.41
C GLY A 72 9.58 -12.30 -11.22
N ALA A 73 10.47 -11.38 -10.85
CA ALA A 73 11.79 -11.23 -11.47
C ALA A 73 12.66 -12.48 -11.25
N ILE A 74 12.70 -13.03 -10.03
CA ILE A 74 13.43 -14.26 -9.72
C ILE A 74 12.86 -15.45 -10.52
N TYR A 75 11.53 -15.58 -10.58
CA TYR A 75 10.88 -16.64 -11.33
C TYR A 75 11.25 -16.59 -12.82
N MET A 76 11.25 -15.39 -13.41
CA MET A 76 11.64 -15.18 -14.81
C MET A 76 13.13 -15.47 -15.03
N ALA A 77 14.00 -15.04 -14.10
CA ALA A 77 15.43 -15.25 -14.17
C ALA A 77 15.85 -16.72 -13.97
N LYS A 78 15.05 -17.50 -13.23
CA LYS A 78 15.30 -18.94 -13.00
C LYS A 78 15.46 -19.72 -14.32
N GLY A 79 14.75 -19.31 -15.36
CA GLY A 79 14.72 -20.04 -16.64
C GLY A 79 14.15 -21.46 -16.53
N GLU A 80 13.93 -22.11 -17.66
CA GLU A 80 13.47 -23.50 -17.75
C GLU A 80 14.62 -24.46 -17.45
N GLY A 81 15.04 -24.57 -16.19
CA GLY A 81 15.97 -25.61 -15.79
C GLY A 81 15.28 -26.97 -15.75
N ASN A 82 15.09 -27.61 -16.93
CA ASN A 82 15.06 -29.06 -17.20
C ASN A 82 14.31 -29.38 -18.52
N GLN A 83 14.99 -29.20 -19.66
CA GLN A 83 14.87 -30.09 -20.82
C GLN A 83 16.16 -30.91 -20.93
#